data_AF-A0A6B3LZ89-F1
#
_entry.id   AF-A0A6B3LZ89-F1
#
_cell.length_a   1.000
_cell.length_b   1.000
_cell.length_c   1.000
_cell.angle_alpha   90.00
_cell.angle_beta   90.00
_cell.angle_gamma   90.00
#
_symmetry.space_group_name_H-M   'P 1'
#
loop_
_entity.id
_entity.type
_entity.pdbx_description
1 polymer ?
#
loop_
_entity_poly.entity_id
_entity_poly.type
_entity_poly.pdbx_seq_one_letter_code
_entity_poly.pdbx_strand_id
1 'polypeptide(L)'
;MLINLLEFKKTERKWHLPVLAGLCIGVPVLGGYFTGHLQDGKLASMAALVILYIQSEQLSRRMIILMTCSFGMLVSFMVGLLFSFNPYVAALVLGLYAFVVHLVLYYLNMVRPPGNFFFIMIAAVTITLPHDITKVTHNLGLAAIGTIVSCILGLVYSLITLRRAATTNDVVAVTKNQYINLIESLTYGFFVGLSLLVGYLLKLENPYWVPASCAAVMQGVSTTHIWQRSAQRVLGTFIGLILTWFILLLKPSLLTISLSIILLQIVVEFFVVRNYGLAVIFITVLTIFLAETGNSLTVNPTNLITTRFFDILTGSLIGALGGWILYSEKLHFLATRQMRLNHIKMGRRRYNKKQ
;
A
#
# COMPACT_ATOMS: atom_id res chain seq x y z
N MET A 1 -16.11 14.19 15.40
CA MET A 1 -15.68 13.45 14.19
C MET A 1 -14.60 14.18 13.41
N LEU A 2 -14.66 15.52 13.22
CA LEU A 2 -13.63 16.30 12.53
C LEU A 2 -12.33 16.57 13.31
N ILE A 3 -12.37 16.60 14.65
CA ILE A 3 -11.18 16.97 15.47
C ILE A 3 -10.02 15.97 15.31
N ASN A 4 -10.31 14.68 15.10
CA ASN A 4 -9.27 13.66 14.84
C ASN A 4 -8.66 13.74 13.41
N LEU A 5 -9.17 14.60 12.52
CA LEU A 5 -8.59 14.80 11.18
C LEU A 5 -7.30 15.64 11.23
N LEU A 6 -7.11 16.45 12.26
CA LEU A 6 -5.96 17.35 12.42
C LEU A 6 -5.04 16.95 13.58
N GLU A 7 -5.38 15.88 14.31
CA GLU A 7 -4.61 15.44 15.45
C GLU A 7 -3.24 14.89 15.00
N PHE A 8 -2.18 15.50 15.54
CA PHE A 8 -0.80 15.15 15.23
C PHE A 8 -0.29 14.11 16.22
N LYS A 9 -0.22 12.85 15.80
CA LYS A 9 0.20 11.76 16.69
C LYS A 9 1.70 11.80 16.98
N LYS A 10 2.07 11.63 18.24
CA LYS A 10 3.47 11.38 18.65
C LYS A 10 3.92 10.04 18.07
N THR A 11 5.15 9.98 17.57
CA THR A 11 5.71 8.79 16.93
C THR A 11 7.10 8.50 17.49
N GLU A 12 7.39 7.23 17.73
CA GLU A 12 8.73 6.72 18.07
C GLU A 12 9.61 6.54 16.82
N ARG A 13 9.06 6.83 15.64
CA ARG A 13 9.76 6.63 14.38
C ARG A 13 10.90 7.63 14.22
N LYS A 14 12.12 7.08 14.08
CA LYS A 14 13.35 7.84 13.94
C LYS A 14 13.36 8.66 12.64
N TRP A 15 13.87 9.90 12.71
CA TRP A 15 13.84 10.89 11.62
C TRP A 15 14.59 10.47 10.36
N HIS A 16 15.56 9.56 10.47
CA HIS A 16 16.35 9.08 9.34
C HIS A 16 15.59 8.09 8.42
N LEU A 17 14.49 7.47 8.88
CA LEU A 17 13.71 6.53 8.05
C LEU A 17 13.01 7.21 6.87
N PRO A 18 12.33 8.37 7.04
CA PRO A 18 11.83 9.16 5.93
C PRO A 18 12.89 9.51 4.87
N VAL A 19 14.08 9.92 5.31
CA VAL A 19 15.19 10.27 4.42
C VAL A 19 15.68 9.05 3.64
N LEU A 20 15.82 7.90 4.31
CA LEU A 20 16.18 6.64 3.66
C LEU A 20 15.16 6.23 2.59
N ALA A 21 13.86 6.37 2.87
CA ALA A 21 12.81 6.09 1.90
C ALA A 21 12.90 7.01 0.68
N GLY A 22 13.13 8.31 0.92
CA GLY A 22 13.38 9.29 -0.14
C GLY A 22 14.58 8.93 -1.02
N LEU A 23 15.69 8.51 -0.41
CA LEU A 23 16.89 8.07 -1.13
C LEU A 23 16.64 6.81 -1.97
N CYS A 24 15.91 5.83 -1.44
CA CYS A 24 15.61 4.59 -2.17
C CYS A 24 14.78 4.83 -3.43
N ILE A 25 13.82 5.76 -3.38
CA ILE A 25 13.03 6.18 -4.55
C ILE A 25 13.83 7.13 -5.44
N GLY A 26 14.68 7.96 -4.85
CA GLY A 26 15.44 8.98 -5.56
C GLY A 26 16.53 8.42 -6.46
N VAL A 27 17.24 7.38 -6.01
CA VAL A 27 18.34 6.80 -6.79
C VAL A 27 17.86 6.27 -8.15
N PRO A 28 16.80 5.44 -8.27
CA PRO A 28 16.33 4.99 -9.58
C PRO A 28 15.70 6.12 -10.42
N VAL A 29 14.97 7.06 -9.81
CA VAL A 29 14.40 8.22 -10.53
C VAL A 29 15.50 9.11 -11.13
N LEU A 30 16.52 9.46 -10.35
CA LEU A 30 17.66 10.24 -10.83
C LEU A 30 18.49 9.44 -11.85
N GLY A 31 18.69 8.15 -11.63
CA GLY A 31 19.32 7.26 -12.61
C GLY A 31 18.58 7.25 -13.95
N GLY A 32 17.25 7.17 -13.92
CA GLY A 32 16.40 7.29 -15.11
C GLY A 32 16.50 8.67 -15.77
N TYR A 33 16.57 9.75 -14.98
CA TYR A 33 16.77 11.10 -15.51
C TYR A 33 18.12 11.22 -16.25
N PHE A 34 19.23 10.82 -15.62
CA PHE A 34 20.56 10.95 -16.22
C PHE A 34 20.79 10.05 -17.44
N THR A 35 20.07 8.92 -17.52
CA THR A 35 20.13 8.00 -18.67
C THR A 35 19.13 8.36 -19.78
N GLY A 36 18.33 9.42 -19.60
CA GLY A 36 17.28 9.82 -20.55
C GLY A 36 16.01 8.96 -20.50
N HIS A 37 15.95 7.96 -19.62
CA HIS A 37 14.84 7.00 -19.47
C HIS A 37 14.09 7.24 -18.15
N LEU A 38 13.53 8.44 -17.96
CA LEU A 38 12.88 8.82 -16.69
C LEU A 38 11.71 7.89 -16.31
N GLN A 39 10.95 7.40 -17.29
CA GLN A 39 9.81 6.50 -17.02
C GLN A 39 10.26 5.19 -16.39
N ASP A 40 11.38 4.64 -16.88
CA ASP A 40 11.97 3.42 -16.35
C ASP A 40 12.46 3.62 -14.91
N GLY A 41 13.05 4.79 -14.63
CA GLY A 41 13.41 5.20 -13.27
C GLY A 41 12.21 5.29 -12.32
N LYS A 42 11.09 5.89 -12.77
CA LYS A 42 9.85 5.96 -11.96
C LYS A 42 9.27 4.58 -11.67
N LEU A 43 9.26 3.68 -12.65
CA LEU A 43 8.79 2.31 -12.49
C LEU A 43 9.68 1.54 -11.49
N ALA A 44 11.00 1.62 -11.64
CA ALA A 44 11.95 1.01 -10.70
C ALA A 44 11.73 1.53 -9.26
N SER A 45 11.45 2.83 -9.10
CA SER A 45 11.20 3.42 -7.78
C SER A 45 9.93 2.93 -7.10
N MET A 46 8.92 2.43 -7.83
CA MET A 46 7.76 1.77 -7.20
C MET A 46 8.18 0.51 -6.46
N ALA A 47 9.10 -0.28 -7.01
CA ALA A 47 9.63 -1.47 -6.36
C ALA A 47 10.57 -1.12 -5.19
N ALA A 48 11.24 0.04 -5.26
CA ALA A 48 12.10 0.54 -4.18
C ALA A 48 11.34 0.84 -2.86
N LEU A 49 10.01 1.01 -2.91
CA LEU A 49 9.15 1.16 -1.72
C LEU A 49 9.22 -0.02 -0.75
N VAL A 50 9.82 -1.15 -1.15
CA VAL A 50 10.12 -2.28 -0.26
C VAL A 50 10.90 -1.88 0.99
N ILE A 51 11.67 -0.79 0.94
CA ILE A 51 12.40 -0.25 2.10
C ILE A 51 11.48 0.04 3.31
N LEU A 52 10.19 0.31 3.06
CA LEU A 52 9.21 0.60 4.11
C LEU A 52 8.88 -0.62 4.99
N TYR A 53 9.33 -1.82 4.60
CA TYR A 53 9.20 -3.06 5.38
C TYR A 53 10.37 -3.29 6.36
N ILE A 54 11.29 -2.33 6.51
CA ILE A 54 12.39 -2.43 7.48
C ILE A 54 11.88 -2.33 8.93
N GLN A 55 11.50 -3.46 9.54
CA GLN A 55 10.76 -3.50 10.82
C GLN A 55 11.37 -4.41 11.90
N SER A 56 12.70 -4.43 12.04
CA SER A 56 13.37 -5.17 13.13
C SER A 56 14.45 -4.33 13.79
N GLU A 57 15.03 -4.76 14.91
CA GLU A 57 16.24 -4.17 15.49
C GLU A 57 17.50 -4.99 15.16
N GLN A 58 17.34 -6.28 14.84
CA GLN A 58 18.44 -7.18 14.49
C GLN A 58 18.78 -7.10 13.00
N LEU A 59 20.07 -7.04 12.64
CA LEU A 59 20.55 -6.91 11.25
C LEU A 59 20.05 -8.05 10.37
N SER A 60 20.30 -9.29 10.79
CA SER A 60 19.96 -10.47 10.00
C SER A 60 18.45 -10.53 9.75
N ARG A 61 17.64 -10.26 10.78
CA ARG A 61 16.18 -10.25 10.64
C ARG A 61 15.69 -9.09 9.77
N ARG A 62 16.26 -7.88 9.87
CA ARG A 62 15.95 -6.75 8.97
C ARG A 62 16.17 -7.14 7.52
N MET A 63 17.34 -7.70 7.22
CA MET A 63 17.71 -8.05 5.84
C MET A 63 16.89 -9.22 5.30
N ILE A 64 16.61 -10.25 6.11
CA ILE A 64 15.71 -11.35 5.71
C ILE A 64 14.33 -10.81 5.36
N ILE A 65 13.75 -9.94 6.20
CA ILE A 65 12.43 -9.34 5.91
C ILE A 65 12.49 -8.54 4.61
N LEU A 66 13.52 -7.69 4.45
CA LEU A 66 13.67 -6.83 3.28
C LEU A 66 13.84 -7.64 1.98
N MET A 67 14.64 -8.70 2.00
CA MET A 67 14.85 -9.59 0.86
C MET A 67 13.59 -10.40 0.53
N THR A 68 12.90 -10.95 1.54
CA THR A 68 11.64 -11.68 1.34
C THR A 68 10.55 -10.76 0.76
N CYS A 69 10.42 -9.53 1.28
CA CYS A 69 9.50 -8.55 0.71
C CYS A 69 9.92 -8.15 -0.70
N SER A 70 11.22 -8.04 -0.99
CA SER A 70 11.73 -7.71 -2.34
C SER A 70 11.34 -8.78 -3.34
N PHE A 71 11.54 -10.05 -2.98
CA PHE A 71 11.08 -11.18 -3.78
C PHE A 71 9.56 -11.14 -3.98
N GLY A 72 8.80 -10.89 -2.92
CA GLY A 72 7.34 -10.73 -3.02
C GLY A 72 6.90 -9.61 -3.97
N MET A 73 7.59 -8.45 -3.96
CA MET A 73 7.30 -7.35 -4.89
C MET A 73 7.61 -7.72 -6.35
N LEU A 74 8.68 -8.50 -6.59
CA LEU A 74 9.00 -9.00 -7.92
C LEU A 74 7.95 -10.00 -8.42
N VAL A 75 7.46 -10.87 -7.54
CA VAL A 75 6.32 -11.75 -7.85
C VAL A 75 5.06 -10.93 -8.13
N SER A 76 4.78 -9.86 -7.37
CA SER A 76 3.67 -8.93 -7.66
C SER A 76 3.77 -8.34 -9.08
N PHE A 77 4.98 -7.89 -9.45
CA PHE A 77 5.27 -7.37 -10.79
C PHE A 77 5.01 -8.42 -11.88
N MET A 78 5.55 -9.62 -11.69
CA MET A 78 5.42 -10.71 -12.67
C MET A 78 3.97 -11.13 -12.87
N VAL A 79 3.21 -11.30 -11.79
CA VAL A 79 1.79 -11.65 -11.85
C VAL A 79 1.00 -10.58 -12.59
N GLY A 80 1.22 -9.29 -12.32
CA GLY A 80 0.53 -8.24 -13.04
C GLY A 80 0.85 -8.24 -14.54
N LEU A 81 2.14 -8.32 -14.90
CA LEU A 81 2.54 -8.28 -16.31
C LEU A 81 2.04 -9.49 -17.13
N LEU A 82 2.00 -10.69 -16.52
CA LEU A 82 1.56 -11.90 -17.21
C LEU A 82 0.05 -11.92 -17.50
N PHE A 83 -0.76 -11.34 -16.62
CA PHE A 83 -2.23 -11.42 -16.67
C PHE A 83 -2.92 -10.14 -17.14
N SER A 84 -2.18 -9.22 -17.77
CA SER A 84 -2.72 -7.94 -18.28
C SER A 84 -3.48 -8.04 -19.61
N PHE A 85 -3.60 -9.23 -20.21
CA PHE A 85 -4.17 -9.43 -21.55
C PHE A 85 -5.70 -9.29 -21.62
N ASN A 86 -6.44 -9.54 -20.52
CA ASN A 86 -7.90 -9.47 -20.50
C ASN A 86 -8.41 -8.80 -19.21
N PRO A 87 -9.26 -7.76 -19.29
CA PRO A 87 -9.76 -7.04 -18.11
C PRO A 87 -10.46 -7.90 -17.05
N TYR A 88 -11.25 -8.91 -17.46
CA TYR A 88 -11.96 -9.79 -16.55
C TYR A 88 -11.01 -10.76 -15.84
N VAL A 89 -10.05 -11.32 -16.59
CA VAL A 89 -9.01 -12.18 -16.03
C VAL A 89 -8.10 -11.38 -15.10
N ALA A 90 -7.73 -10.16 -15.49
CA ALA A 90 -6.94 -9.25 -14.67
C ALA A 90 -7.60 -8.99 -13.30
N ALA A 91 -8.88 -8.65 -13.29
CA ALA A 91 -9.63 -8.43 -12.06
C ALA A 91 -9.70 -9.69 -11.17
N LEU A 92 -9.97 -10.85 -11.76
CA LEU A 92 -10.01 -12.12 -11.04
C LEU A 92 -8.64 -12.47 -10.44
N VAL A 93 -7.58 -12.38 -11.23
CA VAL A 93 -6.20 -12.67 -10.81
C VAL A 93 -5.75 -11.71 -9.72
N LEU A 94 -6.04 -10.41 -9.83
CA LEU A 94 -5.71 -9.45 -8.79
C LEU A 94 -6.42 -9.77 -7.47
N GLY A 95 -7.70 -10.17 -7.53
CA GLY A 95 -8.46 -10.56 -6.34
C GLY A 95 -7.90 -11.82 -5.66
N LEU A 96 -7.60 -12.86 -6.46
CA LEU A 96 -6.95 -14.09 -5.98
C LEU A 96 -5.56 -13.81 -5.41
N TYR A 97 -4.78 -12.97 -6.08
CA TYR A 97 -3.46 -12.55 -5.63
C TYR A 97 -3.53 -11.79 -4.30
N ALA A 98 -4.47 -10.84 -4.17
CA ALA A 98 -4.68 -10.09 -2.94
C ALA A 98 -5.10 -11.01 -1.77
N PHE A 99 -5.94 -12.02 -2.03
CA PHE A 99 -6.27 -13.08 -1.07
C PHE A 99 -5.02 -13.82 -0.59
N VAL A 100 -4.21 -14.32 -1.52
CA VAL A 100 -2.99 -15.08 -1.21
C VAL A 100 -1.98 -14.22 -0.43
N VAL A 101 -1.72 -12.99 -0.88
CA VAL A 101 -0.78 -12.08 -0.20
C VAL A 101 -1.27 -11.74 1.21
N HIS A 102 -2.56 -11.46 1.39
CA HIS A 102 -3.12 -11.19 2.72
C HIS A 102 -2.95 -12.41 3.65
N LEU A 103 -3.21 -13.61 3.13
CA LEU A 103 -3.07 -14.86 3.89
C LEU A 103 -1.61 -15.18 4.25
N VAL A 104 -0.68 -15.04 3.30
CA VAL A 104 0.75 -15.30 3.52
C VAL A 104 1.32 -14.32 4.54
N LEU A 105 1.06 -13.02 4.40
CA LEU A 105 1.54 -12.02 5.36
C LEU A 105 0.93 -12.20 6.75
N TYR A 106 -0.31 -12.70 6.82
CA TYR A 106 -0.90 -13.13 8.08
C TYR A 106 -0.09 -14.25 8.75
N TYR A 107 0.22 -15.34 8.02
CA TYR A 107 1.01 -16.45 8.56
C TYR A 107 2.44 -16.05 8.95
N LEU A 108 3.03 -15.09 8.22
CA LEU A 108 4.34 -14.52 8.53
C LEU A 108 4.31 -13.51 9.70
N ASN A 109 3.14 -13.26 10.31
CA ASN A 109 2.92 -12.23 11.33
C ASN A 109 3.35 -10.81 10.89
N MET A 110 3.31 -10.54 9.58
CA MET A 110 3.68 -9.27 8.94
C MET A 110 2.45 -8.39 8.67
N VAL A 111 1.60 -8.23 9.69
CA VAL A 111 0.34 -7.46 9.58
C VAL A 111 0.53 -5.97 9.91
N ARG A 112 1.74 -5.58 10.37
CA ARG A 112 2.05 -4.18 10.68
C ARG A 112 2.08 -3.35 9.39
N PRO A 113 1.55 -2.11 9.39
CA PRO A 113 1.65 -1.21 8.24
C PRO A 113 3.11 -1.08 7.77
N PRO A 114 3.40 -1.16 6.45
CA PRO A 114 2.45 -1.05 5.34
C PRO A 114 1.69 -2.35 4.96
N GLY A 115 1.98 -3.49 5.60
CA GLY A 115 1.21 -4.73 5.42
C GLY A 115 1.19 -5.25 3.99
N ASN A 116 0.02 -5.59 3.45
CA ASN A 116 -0.13 -6.08 2.08
C ASN A 116 -0.17 -4.99 0.99
N PHE A 117 -0.20 -3.71 1.38
CA PHE A 117 -0.54 -2.59 0.50
C PHE A 117 0.28 -2.53 -0.78
N PHE A 118 1.60 -2.49 -0.63
CA PHE A 118 2.50 -2.19 -1.74
C PHE A 118 2.59 -3.37 -2.72
N PHE A 119 2.48 -4.61 -2.24
CA PHE A 119 2.37 -5.79 -3.10
C PHE A 119 1.14 -5.70 -4.03
N ILE A 120 -0.01 -5.37 -3.46
CA ILE A 120 -1.27 -5.26 -4.22
C ILE A 120 -1.23 -4.05 -5.14
N MET A 121 -0.72 -2.92 -4.67
CA MET A 121 -0.60 -1.71 -5.48
C MET A 121 0.28 -1.94 -6.70
N ILE A 122 1.44 -2.59 -6.54
CA ILE A 122 2.34 -2.92 -7.64
C ILE A 122 1.67 -3.90 -8.61
N ALA A 123 1.02 -4.96 -8.11
CA ALA A 123 0.27 -5.90 -8.95
C ALA A 123 -0.84 -5.18 -9.74
N ALA A 124 -1.57 -4.26 -9.11
CA ALA A 124 -2.63 -3.49 -9.75
C ALA A 124 -2.08 -2.53 -10.82
N VAL A 125 -0.98 -1.82 -10.57
CA VAL A 125 -0.35 -0.95 -11.57
C VAL A 125 0.06 -1.77 -12.79
N THR A 126 0.79 -2.86 -12.56
CA THR A 126 1.39 -3.68 -13.63
C THR A 126 0.37 -4.48 -14.42
N ILE A 127 -0.73 -4.92 -13.82
CA ILE A 127 -1.81 -5.63 -14.52
C ILE A 127 -2.62 -4.74 -15.46
N THR A 128 -2.56 -3.42 -15.27
CA THR A 128 -3.22 -2.45 -16.15
C THR A 128 -2.33 -1.91 -17.26
N LEU A 129 -1.03 -2.25 -17.26
CA LEU A 129 -0.14 -1.87 -18.33
C LEU A 129 -0.48 -2.64 -19.62
N PRO A 130 -0.29 -2.03 -20.81
CA PRO A 130 -0.51 -2.71 -22.08
C PRO A 130 0.23 -4.05 -22.14
N HIS A 131 -0.48 -5.10 -22.53
CA HIS A 131 0.09 -6.44 -22.59
C HIS A 131 1.13 -6.56 -23.72
N ASP A 132 2.39 -6.68 -23.33
CA ASP A 132 3.51 -6.84 -24.24
C ASP A 132 4.56 -7.77 -23.61
N ILE A 133 4.59 -9.02 -24.10
CA ILE A 133 5.47 -10.07 -23.57
C ILE A 133 6.95 -9.68 -23.71
N THR A 134 7.30 -8.89 -24.74
CA THR A 134 8.69 -8.49 -24.99
C THR A 134 9.22 -7.53 -23.91
N LYS A 135 8.33 -6.73 -23.32
CA LYS A 135 8.66 -5.76 -22.26
C LYS A 135 8.59 -6.36 -20.86
N VAL A 136 8.08 -7.59 -20.70
CA VAL A 136 7.96 -8.23 -19.39
C VAL A 136 9.33 -8.33 -18.71
N THR A 137 10.33 -8.87 -19.42
CA THR A 137 11.69 -9.01 -18.88
C THR A 137 12.32 -7.65 -18.57
N HIS A 138 12.10 -6.64 -19.42
CA HIS A 138 12.60 -5.29 -19.21
C HIS A 138 12.02 -4.66 -17.94
N ASN A 139 10.69 -4.63 -17.81
CA ASN A 139 9.99 -4.03 -16.67
C ASN A 139 10.28 -4.77 -15.37
N LEU A 140 10.39 -6.10 -15.42
CA LEU A 140 10.79 -6.91 -14.27
C LEU A 140 12.24 -6.63 -13.87
N GLY A 141 13.14 -6.44 -14.84
CA GLY A 141 14.54 -6.04 -14.61
C GLY A 141 14.64 -4.67 -13.92
N LEU A 142 13.86 -3.70 -14.36
CA LEU A 142 13.77 -2.38 -13.71
C LEU A 142 13.26 -2.47 -12.26
N ALA A 143 12.22 -3.27 -12.02
CA ALA A 143 11.73 -3.54 -10.68
C ALA A 143 12.80 -4.21 -9.80
N ALA A 144 13.60 -5.13 -10.36
CA ALA A 144 14.71 -5.77 -9.66
C ALA A 144 15.81 -4.77 -9.31
N ILE A 145 16.14 -3.83 -10.20
CA ILE A 145 17.08 -2.74 -9.89
C ILE A 145 16.57 -1.93 -8.70
N GLY A 146 15.28 -1.57 -8.68
CA GLY A 146 14.66 -0.84 -7.57
C GLY A 146 14.76 -1.57 -6.24
N THR A 147 14.47 -2.88 -6.20
CA THR A 147 14.58 -3.67 -4.97
C THR A 147 16.03 -3.86 -4.52
N ILE A 148 16.97 -4.07 -5.45
CA ILE A 148 18.41 -4.17 -5.17
C ILE A 148 18.92 -2.88 -4.54
N VAL A 149 18.58 -1.71 -5.10
CA VAL A 149 18.93 -0.41 -4.53
C VAL A 149 18.43 -0.29 -3.09
N SER A 150 17.17 -0.65 -2.84
CA SER A 150 16.61 -0.64 -1.49
C SER A 150 17.28 -1.63 -0.54
N CYS A 151 17.67 -2.82 -1.01
CA CYS A 151 18.43 -3.78 -0.21
C CYS A 151 19.82 -3.26 0.15
N ILE A 152 20.54 -2.65 -0.79
CA ILE A 152 21.87 -2.08 -0.56
C ILE A 152 21.78 -0.92 0.43
N LEU A 153 20.90 0.04 0.19
CA LEU A 153 20.72 1.19 1.09
C LEU A 153 20.20 0.75 2.46
N GLY A 154 19.30 -0.24 2.51
CA GLY A 154 18.81 -0.85 3.74
C GLY A 154 19.92 -1.56 4.54
N LEU A 155 20.86 -2.21 3.86
CA LEU A 155 22.04 -2.82 4.47
C LEU A 155 22.97 -1.76 5.06
N VAL A 156 23.34 -0.74 4.26
CA VAL A 156 24.19 0.38 4.70
C VAL A 156 23.59 1.07 5.92
N TYR A 157 22.30 1.41 5.84
CA TYR A 157 21.56 1.99 6.95
C TYR A 157 21.52 1.07 8.18
N SER A 158 21.33 -0.23 7.99
CA SER A 158 21.31 -1.19 9.08
C SER A 158 22.68 -1.27 9.76
N LEU A 159 23.79 -1.29 9.00
CA LEU A 159 25.15 -1.28 9.55
C LEU A 159 25.44 -0.01 10.37
N ILE A 160 24.98 1.16 9.91
CA ILE A 160 25.16 2.44 10.61
C ILE A 160 24.36 2.47 11.92
N THR A 161 23.13 1.95 11.91
CA THR A 161 22.21 2.05 13.07
C THR A 161 22.33 0.91 14.08
N LEU A 162 22.86 -0.25 13.70
CA LEU A 162 22.94 -1.42 14.58
C LEU A 162 23.96 -1.28 15.71
N ARG A 163 24.93 -0.38 15.59
CA ARG A 163 25.94 -0.15 16.65
C ARG A 163 25.35 0.33 17.98
N ARG A 164 24.03 0.57 18.06
CA ARG A 164 23.36 1.28 19.16
C ARG A 164 22.11 0.60 19.74
N ALA A 165 21.72 -0.59 19.27
CA ALA A 165 20.49 -1.25 19.73
C ALA A 165 20.80 -2.35 20.76
N ALA A 166 20.56 -2.06 22.05
CA ALA A 166 20.49 -3.07 23.09
C ALA A 166 19.29 -4.00 22.82
N THR A 167 19.50 -5.30 22.97
CA THR A 167 18.51 -6.33 22.70
C THR A 167 17.36 -6.27 23.69
N THR A 168 16.17 -5.84 23.26
CA THR A 168 14.91 -6.13 23.94
C THR A 168 14.10 -7.13 23.11
N ASN A 169 14.00 -8.35 23.62
CA ASN A 169 13.18 -9.41 23.06
C ASN A 169 11.72 -9.21 23.50
N ASP A 170 10.98 -8.32 22.84
CA ASP A 170 9.52 -8.24 23.04
C ASP A 170 8.80 -8.92 21.89
N VAL A 171 8.58 -10.23 22.05
CA VAL A 171 7.66 -11.02 21.23
C VAL A 171 6.35 -11.15 21.99
N VAL A 172 5.51 -10.11 21.95
CA VAL A 172 4.08 -10.30 22.25
C VAL A 172 3.44 -10.91 21.02
N ALA A 173 3.50 -12.24 20.92
CA ALA A 173 2.76 -13.02 19.94
C ALA A 173 1.30 -13.10 20.39
N VAL A 174 0.45 -12.20 19.89
CA VAL A 174 -1.00 -12.35 20.03
C VAL A 174 -1.45 -13.43 19.06
N THR A 175 -1.61 -14.67 19.54
CA THR A 175 -2.21 -15.76 18.77
C THR A 175 -3.64 -15.40 18.37
N LYS A 176 -3.87 -15.12 17.09
CA LYS A 176 -5.20 -14.91 16.50
C LYS A 176 -5.70 -16.19 15.84
N ASN A 177 -7.02 -16.39 15.89
CA ASN A 177 -7.71 -17.63 15.52
C ASN A 177 -7.75 -17.85 14.00
N GLN A 178 -7.32 -19.02 13.51
CA GLN A 178 -7.01 -19.31 12.10
C GLN A 178 -8.21 -19.15 11.13
N TYR A 179 -9.41 -19.59 11.53
CA TYR A 179 -10.63 -19.55 10.70
C TYR A 179 -11.07 -18.13 10.33
N ILE A 180 -10.90 -17.17 11.26
CA ILE A 180 -11.28 -15.77 11.06
C ILE A 180 -10.45 -15.17 9.91
N ASN A 181 -9.19 -15.57 9.77
CA ASN A 181 -8.28 -14.93 8.81
C ASN A 181 -8.47 -15.42 7.37
N LEU A 182 -9.04 -16.62 7.16
CA LEU A 182 -9.33 -17.09 5.81
C LEU A 182 -10.50 -16.30 5.21
N ILE A 183 -11.58 -16.12 5.98
CA ILE A 183 -12.72 -15.28 5.59
C ILE A 183 -12.27 -13.82 5.44
N GLU A 184 -11.50 -13.28 6.38
CA GLU A 184 -10.94 -11.92 6.26
C GLU A 184 -10.11 -11.75 4.98
N SER A 185 -9.23 -12.72 4.67
CA SER A 185 -8.41 -12.68 3.45
C SER A 185 -9.29 -12.80 2.21
N LEU A 186 -10.33 -13.65 2.23
CA LEU A 186 -11.21 -13.90 1.09
C LEU A 186 -12.05 -12.66 0.79
N THR A 187 -12.65 -12.06 1.81
CA THR A 187 -13.35 -10.78 1.72
C THR A 187 -12.41 -9.70 1.20
N TYR A 188 -11.18 -9.61 1.72
CA TYR A 188 -10.18 -8.66 1.25
C TYR A 188 -9.86 -8.85 -0.25
N GLY A 189 -9.57 -10.07 -0.68
CA GLY A 189 -9.28 -10.39 -2.08
C GLY A 189 -10.48 -10.11 -3.00
N PHE A 190 -11.69 -10.47 -2.57
CA PHE A 190 -12.93 -10.21 -3.30
C PHE A 190 -13.13 -8.73 -3.57
N PHE A 191 -13.05 -7.87 -2.54
CA PHE A 191 -13.26 -6.44 -2.70
C PHE A 191 -12.16 -5.76 -3.55
N VAL A 192 -10.91 -6.20 -3.43
CA VAL A 192 -9.82 -5.72 -4.30
C VAL A 192 -10.05 -6.13 -5.76
N GLY A 193 -10.38 -7.39 -6.05
CA GLY A 193 -10.68 -7.84 -7.41
C GLY A 193 -11.92 -7.14 -7.99
N LEU A 194 -13.00 -7.05 -7.21
CA LEU A 194 -14.22 -6.33 -7.56
C LEU A 194 -13.94 -4.86 -7.90
N SER A 195 -13.07 -4.21 -7.15
CA SER A 195 -12.73 -2.81 -7.39
C SER A 195 -12.03 -2.58 -8.73
N LEU A 196 -11.13 -3.48 -9.14
CA LEU A 196 -10.52 -3.41 -10.47
C LEU A 196 -11.55 -3.72 -11.57
N LEU A 197 -12.43 -4.71 -11.35
CA LEU A 197 -13.50 -5.03 -12.29
C LEU A 197 -14.43 -3.82 -12.51
N VAL A 198 -14.85 -3.16 -11.43
CA VAL A 198 -15.66 -1.94 -11.51
C VAL A 198 -14.93 -0.84 -12.26
N GLY A 199 -13.62 -0.67 -12.03
CA GLY A 199 -12.80 0.29 -12.78
C GLY A 199 -12.83 0.06 -14.29
N TYR A 200 -12.72 -1.20 -14.73
CA TYR A 200 -12.84 -1.58 -16.14
C TYR A 200 -14.25 -1.40 -16.70
N LEU A 201 -15.29 -1.78 -15.94
CA LEU A 201 -16.69 -1.64 -16.38
C LEU A 201 -17.10 -0.18 -16.54
N LEU A 202 -16.58 0.70 -15.69
CA LEU A 202 -16.76 2.15 -15.80
C LEU A 202 -15.89 2.79 -16.89
N LYS A 203 -15.05 2.01 -17.58
CA LYS A 203 -14.11 2.46 -18.62
C LYS A 203 -13.21 3.62 -18.15
N LEU A 204 -12.75 3.54 -16.90
CA LEU A 204 -11.83 4.55 -16.34
C LEU A 204 -10.47 4.45 -17.06
N GLU A 205 -9.82 5.60 -17.28
CA GLU A 205 -8.53 5.62 -18.01
C GLU A 205 -7.42 4.94 -17.21
N ASN A 206 -7.42 5.08 -15.87
CA ASN A 206 -6.38 4.58 -14.97
C ASN A 206 -6.95 3.65 -13.88
N PRO A 207 -7.47 2.47 -14.24
CA PRO A 207 -8.29 1.64 -13.34
C PRO A 207 -7.52 1.07 -12.14
N TYR A 208 -6.18 1.07 -12.14
CA TYR A 208 -5.34 0.55 -11.06
C TYR A 208 -5.42 1.38 -9.76
N TRP A 209 -5.88 2.62 -9.82
CA TRP A 209 -6.09 3.43 -8.62
C TRP A 209 -7.29 3.01 -7.80
N VAL A 210 -8.30 2.39 -8.43
CA VAL A 210 -9.49 1.87 -7.76
C VAL A 210 -9.14 0.79 -6.74
N PRO A 211 -8.41 -0.30 -7.09
CA PRO A 211 -7.96 -1.31 -6.12
C PRO A 211 -6.92 -0.80 -5.13
N ALA A 212 -6.00 0.09 -5.53
CA ALA A 212 -5.09 0.72 -4.58
C ALA A 212 -5.87 1.59 -3.55
N SER A 213 -6.97 2.20 -3.99
CA SER A 213 -7.86 2.98 -3.14
C SER A 213 -8.62 2.10 -2.14
N CYS A 214 -9.24 1.04 -2.65
CA CYS A 214 -9.91 0.01 -1.88
C CYS A 214 -8.99 -0.60 -0.81
N ALA A 215 -7.81 -1.07 -1.24
CA ALA A 215 -6.84 -1.74 -0.39
C ALA A 215 -6.39 -0.90 0.81
N ALA A 216 -6.10 0.40 0.64
CA ALA A 216 -5.67 1.22 1.77
C ALA A 216 -6.83 1.74 2.64
N VAL A 217 -8.07 1.81 2.15
CA VAL A 217 -9.23 2.06 3.04
C VAL A 217 -9.50 0.84 3.92
N MET A 218 -9.43 -0.37 3.35
CA MET A 218 -9.65 -1.64 4.07
C MET A 218 -8.60 -1.95 5.15
N GLN A 219 -7.45 -1.27 5.15
CA GLN A 219 -6.45 -1.38 6.23
C GLN A 219 -6.86 -0.70 7.54
N GLY A 220 -8.05 -0.11 7.62
CA GLY A 220 -8.52 0.49 8.86
C GLY A 220 -8.74 -0.55 9.97
N VAL A 221 -8.40 -0.20 11.21
CA VAL A 221 -8.42 -1.13 12.35
C VAL A 221 -9.78 -1.25 13.06
N SER A 222 -10.79 -0.48 12.63
CA SER A 222 -12.18 -0.51 13.09
C SER A 222 -13.10 0.09 12.03
N THR A 223 -14.41 -0.15 12.12
CA THR A 223 -15.40 0.44 11.20
C THR A 223 -15.33 1.97 11.17
N THR A 224 -15.25 2.60 12.34
CA THR A 224 -15.11 4.07 12.44
C THR A 224 -13.80 4.54 11.80
N HIS A 225 -12.70 3.80 11.98
CA HIS A 225 -11.42 4.15 11.37
C HIS A 225 -11.41 3.93 9.85
N ILE A 226 -12.19 2.98 9.34
CA ILE A 226 -12.35 2.75 7.89
C ILE A 226 -13.09 3.91 7.24
N TRP A 227 -14.21 4.34 7.81
CA TRP A 227 -14.90 5.56 7.37
C TRP A 227 -14.02 6.82 7.53
N GLN A 228 -13.31 6.88 8.66
CA GLN A 228 -12.12 7.71 8.94
C GLN A 228 -11.24 7.90 7.70
N ARG A 229 -10.59 6.79 7.32
CA ARG A 229 -9.62 6.72 6.23
C ARG A 229 -10.25 6.96 4.88
N SER A 230 -11.49 6.52 4.63
CA SER A 230 -12.19 6.76 3.37
C SER A 230 -12.39 8.27 3.15
N ALA A 231 -12.94 8.97 4.15
CA ALA A 231 -13.12 10.42 4.09
C ALA A 231 -11.77 11.17 3.97
N GLN A 232 -10.79 10.80 4.79
CA GLN A 232 -9.44 11.37 4.71
C GLN A 232 -8.79 11.15 3.35
N ARG A 233 -9.03 9.98 2.74
CA ARG A 233 -8.48 9.64 1.43
C ARG A 233 -9.10 10.47 0.33
N VAL A 234 -10.43 10.58 0.29
CA VAL A 234 -11.14 11.38 -0.71
C VAL A 234 -10.79 12.86 -0.57
N LEU A 235 -10.89 13.43 0.64
CA LEU A 235 -10.60 14.85 0.88
C LEU A 235 -9.12 15.18 0.67
N GLY A 236 -8.21 14.35 1.18
CA GLY A 236 -6.78 14.54 0.99
C GLY A 236 -6.37 14.44 -0.48
N THR A 237 -6.99 13.53 -1.23
CA THR A 237 -6.75 13.42 -2.68
C THR A 237 -7.27 14.65 -3.40
N PHE A 238 -8.47 15.14 -3.09
CA PHE A 238 -9.01 16.36 -3.71
C PHE A 238 -8.07 17.57 -3.52
N ILE A 239 -7.59 17.79 -2.30
CA ILE A 239 -6.62 18.86 -2.01
C ILE A 239 -5.28 18.61 -2.72
N GLY A 240 -4.80 17.36 -2.71
CA GLY A 240 -3.57 16.97 -3.41
C GLY A 240 -3.65 17.14 -4.93
N LEU A 241 -4.83 16.94 -5.52
CA LEU A 241 -5.09 17.17 -6.95
C LEU A 241 -5.05 18.66 -7.28
N ILE A 242 -5.66 19.52 -6.46
CA ILE A 242 -5.56 20.99 -6.61
C ILE A 242 -4.10 21.44 -6.51
N LEU A 243 -3.35 20.91 -5.55
CA LEU A 243 -1.93 21.21 -5.39
C LEU A 243 -1.12 20.75 -6.61
N THR A 244 -1.40 19.55 -7.11
CA THR A 244 -0.74 19.01 -8.31
C THR A 244 -1.03 19.87 -9.53
N TRP A 245 -2.29 20.27 -9.71
CA TRP A 245 -2.70 21.17 -10.77
C TRP A 245 -1.89 22.48 -10.75
N PHE A 246 -1.79 23.11 -9.58
CA PHE A 246 -1.02 24.34 -9.42
C PHE A 246 0.47 24.15 -9.74
N ILE A 247 1.08 23.05 -9.30
CA ILE A 247 2.49 22.75 -9.62
C ILE A 247 2.67 22.54 -11.13
N LEU A 248 1.73 21.86 -11.80
CA LEU A 248 1.81 21.61 -13.24
C LEU A 248 1.63 22.87 -14.08
N LEU A 249 0.90 23.89 -13.60
CA LEU A 249 0.81 25.20 -14.26
C LEU A 249 2.18 25.89 -14.39
N LEU A 250 3.10 25.62 -13.46
CA LEU A 250 4.47 26.16 -13.49
C LEU A 250 5.37 25.47 -14.54
N LYS A 251 4.86 24.45 -15.25
CA LYS A 251 5.59 23.67 -16.26
C LYS A 251 6.99 23.23 -15.76
N PRO A 252 7.05 22.45 -14.65
CA PRO A 252 8.31 22.09 -14.02
C PRO A 252 9.18 21.24 -14.97
N SER A 253 10.49 21.47 -14.94
CA SER A 253 11.44 20.65 -15.67
C SER A 253 11.44 19.19 -15.17
N LEU A 254 11.89 18.25 -16.00
CA LEU A 254 12.02 16.83 -15.61
C LEU A 254 12.91 16.64 -14.38
N LEU A 255 13.95 17.48 -14.23
CA LEU A 255 14.81 17.49 -13.05
C LEU A 255 14.04 17.96 -11.81
N THR A 256 13.27 19.03 -11.94
CA THR A 256 12.42 19.55 -10.86
C THR A 256 11.44 18.48 -10.39
N ILE A 257 10.78 17.78 -11.31
CA ILE A 257 9.86 16.66 -10.98
C ILE A 257 10.62 15.56 -10.22
N SER A 258 11.81 15.19 -10.69
CA SER A 258 12.64 14.15 -10.08
C SER A 258 13.03 14.49 -8.64
N LEU A 259 13.46 15.74 -8.40
CA LEU A 259 13.78 16.24 -7.06
C LEU A 259 12.52 16.35 -6.17
N SER A 260 11.39 16.77 -6.74
CA SER A 260 10.11 16.82 -6.03
C SER A 260 9.65 15.44 -5.59
N ILE A 261 9.84 14.37 -6.39
CA ILE A 261 9.51 12.99 -5.99
C ILE A 261 10.27 12.60 -4.71
N ILE A 262 11.56 12.92 -4.63
CA ILE A 262 12.40 12.62 -3.47
C ILE A 262 11.89 13.37 -2.25
N LEU A 263 11.68 14.69 -2.38
CA LEU A 263 11.20 15.53 -1.29
C LEU A 263 9.82 15.08 -0.80
N LEU A 264 8.90 14.83 -1.73
CA LEU A 264 7.54 14.38 -1.44
C LEU A 264 7.55 13.02 -0.74
N GLN A 265 8.40 12.07 -1.14
CA GLN A 265 8.52 10.79 -0.44
C GLN A 265 8.95 10.97 1.03
N ILE A 266 9.93 11.85 1.29
CA ILE A 266 10.37 12.14 2.66
C ILE A 266 9.23 12.74 3.47
N VAL A 267 8.50 13.70 2.89
CA VAL A 267 7.36 14.38 3.51
C VAL A 267 6.22 13.40 3.80
N VAL A 268 5.88 12.54 2.83
CA VAL A 268 4.87 11.49 2.98
C VAL A 268 5.22 10.57 4.13
N GLU A 269 6.46 10.08 4.19
CA GLU A 269 6.87 9.14 5.21
C GLU A 269 6.89 9.77 6.62
N PHE A 270 7.19 11.06 6.68
CA PHE A 270 7.11 11.84 7.91
C PHE A 270 5.65 11.99 8.39
N PHE A 271 4.71 12.26 7.49
CA PHE A 271 3.32 12.51 7.87
C PHE A 271 2.47 11.25 8.02
N VAL A 272 2.74 10.17 7.28
CA VAL A 272 1.86 8.98 7.24
C VAL A 272 1.66 8.34 8.61
N VAL A 273 2.65 8.44 9.50
CA VAL A 273 2.57 7.94 10.88
C VAL A 273 1.94 8.92 11.86
N ARG A 274 1.79 10.19 11.48
CA ARG A 274 1.34 11.28 12.37
C ARG A 274 -0.06 11.77 12.04
N ASN A 275 -0.36 11.97 10.76
CA ASN A 275 -1.66 12.36 10.25
C ASN A 275 -1.86 11.80 8.83
N TYR A 276 -2.75 10.82 8.70
CA TYR A 276 -3.02 10.15 7.44
C TYR A 276 -3.63 11.09 6.39
N GLY A 277 -4.58 11.95 6.77
CA GLY A 277 -5.24 12.87 5.83
C GLY A 277 -4.26 13.84 5.19
N LEU A 278 -3.37 14.43 6.00
CA LEU A 278 -2.32 15.30 5.50
C LEU A 278 -1.29 14.53 4.66
N ALA A 279 -0.95 13.30 5.06
CA ALA A 279 -0.09 12.44 4.24
C ALA A 279 -0.72 12.14 2.86
N VAL A 280 -2.04 11.91 2.77
CA VAL A 280 -2.73 11.64 1.51
C VAL A 280 -2.57 12.78 0.51
N ILE A 281 -2.56 14.03 0.97
CA ILE A 281 -2.34 15.20 0.10
C ILE A 281 -1.01 15.02 -0.66
N PHE A 282 0.07 14.76 0.06
CA PHE A 282 1.40 14.58 -0.53
C PHE A 282 1.57 13.25 -1.27
N ILE A 283 0.91 12.17 -0.81
CA ILE A 283 0.86 10.88 -1.54
C ILE A 283 0.25 11.08 -2.92
N THR A 284 -0.79 11.91 -3.02
CA THR A 284 -1.47 12.17 -4.30
C THR A 284 -0.52 12.86 -5.28
N VAL A 285 0.16 13.93 -4.85
CA VAL A 285 1.16 14.62 -5.69
C VAL A 285 2.28 13.67 -6.11
N LEU A 286 2.84 12.93 -5.14
CA LEU A 286 3.91 11.96 -5.36
C LEU A 286 3.52 10.91 -6.40
N THR A 287 2.35 10.30 -6.22
CA THR A 287 1.91 9.19 -7.06
C THR A 287 1.54 9.62 -8.47
N ILE A 288 1.05 10.85 -8.67
CA ILE A 288 0.87 11.42 -10.00
C ILE A 288 2.24 11.61 -10.68
N PHE A 289 3.21 12.16 -9.96
CA PHE A 289 4.56 12.32 -10.52
C PHE A 289 5.24 10.99 -10.82
N LEU A 290 4.95 9.94 -10.07
CA LEU A 290 5.51 8.60 -10.27
C LEU A 290 4.80 7.81 -11.38
N ALA A 291 3.48 7.92 -11.52
CA ALA A 291 2.70 7.09 -12.42
C ALA A 291 2.51 7.70 -13.82
N GLU A 292 2.51 9.03 -13.93
CA GLU A 292 2.16 9.69 -15.19
C GLU A 292 3.39 9.93 -16.07
N THR A 293 3.22 9.64 -17.36
CA THR A 293 4.22 9.88 -18.40
C THR A 293 4.38 11.37 -18.71
N GLY A 294 5.60 11.79 -19.07
CA GLY A 294 5.96 13.21 -19.26
C GLY A 294 5.10 13.95 -20.29
N ASN A 295 4.57 13.24 -21.30
CA ASN A 295 3.66 13.81 -22.30
C ASN A 295 2.22 13.98 -21.79
N SER A 296 1.76 13.11 -20.88
CA SER A 296 0.40 13.18 -20.32
C SER A 296 0.24 14.37 -19.37
N LEU A 297 1.33 14.73 -18.67
CA LEU A 297 1.37 15.84 -17.71
C LEU A 297 1.26 17.23 -18.37
N THR A 298 1.62 17.36 -19.65
CA THR A 298 1.69 18.64 -20.35
C THR A 298 0.51 18.91 -21.28
N VAL A 299 -0.16 17.87 -21.78
CA VAL A 299 -1.18 18.00 -22.84
C VAL A 299 -2.59 18.21 -22.28
N ASN A 300 -2.99 17.55 -21.19
CA ASN A 300 -4.35 17.69 -20.61
C ASN A 300 -4.38 17.48 -19.07
N PRO A 301 -3.79 18.40 -18.27
CA PRO A 301 -3.71 18.24 -16.82
C PRO A 301 -5.09 18.13 -16.14
N THR A 302 -6.11 18.83 -16.66
CA THR A 302 -7.46 18.83 -16.08
C THR A 302 -8.15 17.48 -16.18
N ASN A 303 -8.05 16.79 -17.34
CA ASN A 303 -8.70 15.48 -17.52
C ASN A 303 -8.10 14.43 -16.58
N LEU A 304 -6.77 14.41 -16.49
CA LEU A 304 -6.01 13.53 -15.61
C LEU A 304 -6.45 13.67 -14.14
N ILE A 305 -6.66 14.92 -13.70
CA ILE A 305 -7.12 15.22 -12.34
C ILE A 305 -8.55 14.71 -12.12
N THR A 306 -9.46 14.94 -13.07
CA THR A 306 -10.85 14.49 -12.94
C THR A 306 -10.94 12.97 -12.90
N THR A 307 -10.25 12.27 -13.81
CA THR A 307 -10.18 10.81 -13.85
C THR A 307 -9.70 10.27 -12.51
N ARG A 308 -8.59 10.84 -11.99
CA ARG A 308 -7.99 10.41 -10.73
C ARG A 308 -8.91 10.60 -9.52
N PHE A 309 -9.70 11.67 -9.50
CA PHE A 309 -10.68 11.88 -8.44
C PHE A 309 -11.74 10.77 -8.44
N PHE A 310 -12.28 10.41 -9.61
CA PHE A 310 -13.27 9.34 -9.73
C PHE A 310 -12.69 7.96 -9.38
N ASP A 311 -11.44 7.67 -9.78
CA ASP A 311 -10.78 6.41 -9.41
C ASP A 311 -10.66 6.25 -7.89
N ILE A 312 -10.23 7.31 -7.21
CA ILE A 312 -10.05 7.28 -5.75
C ILE A 312 -11.39 7.24 -5.03
N LEU A 313 -12.40 7.99 -5.52
CA LEU A 313 -13.75 7.98 -4.96
C LEU A 313 -14.38 6.59 -5.05
N THR A 314 -14.40 6.00 -6.24
CA THR A 314 -14.97 4.66 -6.47
C THR A 314 -14.29 3.61 -5.61
N GLY A 315 -12.95 3.58 -5.61
CA GLY A 315 -12.24 2.60 -4.79
C GLY A 315 -12.36 2.85 -3.28
N SER A 316 -12.48 4.11 -2.84
CA SER A 316 -12.71 4.43 -1.42
C SER A 316 -14.10 3.99 -0.94
N LEU A 317 -15.12 4.07 -1.81
CA LEU A 317 -16.46 3.58 -1.52
C LEU A 317 -16.47 2.05 -1.43
N ILE A 318 -15.88 1.36 -2.41
CA ILE A 318 -15.77 -0.10 -2.40
C ILE A 318 -14.98 -0.58 -1.18
N GLY A 319 -13.87 0.09 -0.86
CA GLY A 319 -13.06 -0.24 0.32
C GLY A 319 -13.77 0.05 1.65
N ALA A 320 -14.60 1.10 1.72
CA ALA A 320 -15.40 1.37 2.91
C ALA A 320 -16.46 0.27 3.14
N LEU A 321 -17.13 -0.17 2.06
CA LEU A 321 -18.07 -1.29 2.11
C LEU A 321 -17.38 -2.60 2.50
N GLY A 322 -16.27 -2.94 1.85
CA GLY A 322 -15.52 -4.16 2.15
C GLY A 322 -14.96 -4.17 3.56
N GLY A 323 -14.42 -3.03 4.02
CA GLY A 323 -13.95 -2.89 5.38
C GLY A 323 -15.07 -2.96 6.43
N TRP A 324 -16.25 -2.42 6.13
CA TRP A 324 -17.41 -2.54 7.01
C TRP A 324 -17.86 -3.99 7.18
N ILE A 325 -17.91 -4.75 6.09
CA ILE A 325 -18.23 -6.19 6.10
C ILE A 325 -17.18 -6.99 6.89
N LEU A 326 -15.89 -6.72 6.65
CA LEU A 326 -14.79 -7.39 7.36
C LEU A 326 -14.92 -7.24 8.89
N TYR A 327 -15.28 -6.05 9.35
CA TYR A 327 -15.43 -5.78 10.78
C TYR A 327 -16.77 -6.23 11.37
N SER A 328 -17.86 -6.23 10.60
CA SER A 328 -19.13 -6.76 11.05
C SER A 328 -19.04 -8.28 11.25
N GLU A 329 -18.38 -9.02 10.34
CA GLU A 329 -18.11 -10.45 10.50
C GLU A 329 -17.26 -10.75 11.75
N LYS A 330 -16.24 -9.93 12.00
CA LYS A 330 -15.43 -10.05 13.21
C LYS A 330 -16.23 -9.81 14.49
N LEU A 331 -17.11 -8.81 14.49
CA LEU A 331 -18.02 -8.53 15.61
C LEU A 331 -18.99 -9.68 15.82
N HIS A 332 -19.60 -10.19 14.74
CA HIS A 332 -20.47 -11.36 14.78
C HIS A 332 -19.75 -12.57 15.36
N PHE A 333 -18.55 -12.89 14.88
CA PHE A 333 -17.77 -14.02 15.38
C PHE A 333 -17.41 -13.87 16.87
N LEU A 334 -16.95 -12.69 17.30
CA LEU A 334 -16.63 -12.42 18.70
C LEU A 334 -17.86 -12.57 19.60
N ALA A 335 -19.01 -12.06 19.15
CA ALA A 335 -20.28 -12.21 19.84
C ALA A 335 -20.69 -13.68 19.95
N THR A 336 -20.63 -14.46 18.85
CA THR A 336 -20.97 -15.89 18.87
C THR A 336 -20.03 -16.69 19.77
N ARG A 337 -18.73 -16.34 19.79
CA ARG A 337 -17.75 -16.98 20.68
C ARG A 337 -18.03 -16.69 22.15
N GLN A 338 -18.34 -15.44 22.51
CA GLN A 338 -18.74 -15.09 23.88
C GLN A 338 -20.01 -15.79 24.30
N MET A 339 -21.01 -15.91 23.41
CA MET A 339 -22.22 -16.67 23.69
C MET A 339 -21.92 -18.16 23.94
N ARG A 340 -21.07 -18.80 23.13
CA ARG A 340 -20.66 -20.20 23.36
C ARG A 340 -19.91 -20.38 24.68
N LEU A 341 -18.97 -19.49 25.01
CA LEU A 341 -18.24 -19.54 26.27
C LEU A 341 -19.15 -19.33 27.49
N ASN A 342 -20.11 -18.41 27.39
CA ASN A 342 -21.13 -18.21 28.41
C ASN A 342 -22.06 -19.42 28.53
N HIS A 343 -22.45 -20.04 27.41
CA HIS A 343 -23.25 -21.26 27.41
C HIS A 343 -22.53 -22.42 28.09
N ILE A 344 -21.23 -22.61 27.82
CA ILE A 344 -20.40 -23.62 28.49
C ILE A 344 -20.23 -23.30 29.99
N LYS A 345 -20.01 -22.04 30.36
CA LYS A 345 -19.95 -21.60 31.77
C LYS A 345 -21.28 -21.83 32.51
N MET A 346 -22.41 -21.55 31.86
CA MET A 346 -23.74 -21.82 32.41
C MET A 346 -24.01 -23.32 32.56
N GLY A 347 -23.58 -24.14 31.59
CA GLY A 347 -23.64 -25.61 31.69
C GLY A 347 -22.84 -26.14 32.87
N ARG A 348 -21.59 -25.69 33.05
CA ARG A 348 -20.75 -26.06 34.21
C ARG A 348 -21.34 -25.60 35.55
N ARG A 349 -21.94 -24.40 35.61
CA ARG A 349 -22.64 -23.92 36.83
C ARG A 349 -23.87 -24.76 37.18
N ARG A 350 -24.59 -25.28 36.18
CA ARG A 350 -25.73 -26.18 36.40
C ARG A 350 -25.30 -27.58 36.85
N TYR A 351 -24.17 -28.08 36.35
CA TYR A 351 -23.58 -29.35 36.79
C TYR A 351 -23.11 -29.27 38.25
N ASN A 352 -22.37 -28.22 38.62
CA ASN A 352 -21.87 -28.03 39.99
C ASN A 352 -22.96 -27.67 41.03
N LYS A 353 -24.19 -27.36 40.61
CA LYS A 353 -25.34 -27.14 41.51
C LYS A 353 -26.16 -28.42 41.76
N LYS A 354 -25.89 -29.49 41.00
CA LYS A 354 -26.56 -30.79 41.12
C LYS A 354 -25.73 -31.83 41.90
N GLN A 355 -24.48 -31.53 42.19
CA GLN A 355 -23.70 -32.12 43.28
C GLN A 355 -23.86 -31.25 44.50
#